data_AF-A0A382GXH3-F1
#
_entry.id   AF-A0A382GXH3-F1
#
_cell.length_a   1.000
_cell.length_b   1.000
_cell.length_c   1.000
_cell.angle_alpha   90.00
_cell.angle_beta   90.00
_cell.angle_gamma   90.00
#
_symmetry.space_group_name_H-M   'P 1'
#
loop_
_entity.id
_entity.type
_entity.pdbx_description
1 polymer ?
#
loop_
_entity_poly.entity_id
_entity_poly.type
_entity_poly.pdbx_seq_one_letter_code
_entity_poly.pdbx_strand_id
1 'polypeptide(L)'
;NGPLYIVPKSHKAGVLEAGHDVETTSYPLWTLDQKAVAKMVEKGGIVAPKGPPGSGFFFHGALVHGSPPNMSPWDRLIVYVSYNRTDNAIRRFKRPEYIAHRDFTPLSVLPEDCLLN
;
A
#
# COMPACT_ATOMS: atom_id res chain seq x y z
N ASN A 1 13.90 4.44 10.46
CA ASN A 1 13.83 5.11 9.15
C ASN A 1 12.39 5.31 8.65
N GLY A 2 11.43 5.63 9.53
CA GLY A 2 10.02 5.88 9.17
C GLY A 2 9.29 4.67 8.57
N PRO A 3 8.97 3.60 9.31
CA PRO A 3 8.35 2.37 8.76
C PRO A 3 6.89 2.58 8.32
N LEU A 4 6.30 1.58 7.64
CA LEU A 4 4.87 1.60 7.37
C LEU A 4 4.09 1.40 8.68
N TYR A 5 3.14 2.29 8.94
CA TYR A 5 2.13 2.16 9.96
C TYR A 5 0.88 1.57 9.33
N ILE A 6 0.28 0.61 10.02
CA ILE A 6 -1.00 0.01 9.65
C ILE A 6 -1.97 0.13 10.82
N VAL A 7 -3.25 0.31 10.51
CA VAL A 7 -4.33 0.19 11.50
C VAL A 7 -4.91 -1.22 11.38
N PRO A 8 -4.62 -2.13 12.33
CA PRO A 8 -5.05 -3.52 12.23
C PRO A 8 -6.56 -3.65 12.03
N LYS A 9 -6.98 -4.60 11.19
CA LYS A 9 -8.39 -4.91 10.87
C LYS A 9 -9.20 -3.78 10.22
N SER A 10 -8.61 -2.62 9.92
CA SER A 10 -9.31 -1.49 9.28
C SER A 10 -9.94 -1.84 7.92
N HIS A 11 -9.35 -2.78 7.18
CA HIS A 11 -9.90 -3.30 5.92
C HIS A 11 -11.33 -3.86 6.04
N LYS A 12 -11.76 -4.26 7.25
CA LYS A 12 -13.13 -4.74 7.48
C LYS A 12 -14.19 -3.64 7.37
N ALA A 13 -13.78 -2.37 7.37
CA ALA A 13 -14.68 -1.25 7.10
C ALA A 13 -14.96 -1.06 5.60
N GLY A 14 -14.31 -1.81 4.72
CA GLY A 14 -14.43 -1.65 3.27
C GLY A 14 -13.67 -0.44 2.76
N VAL A 15 -14.08 0.05 1.58
CA VAL A 15 -13.51 1.26 0.97
C VAL A 15 -14.08 2.47 1.70
N LEU A 16 -13.18 3.32 2.21
CA LEU A 16 -13.53 4.56 2.88
C LEU A 16 -13.49 5.72 1.88
N GLU A 17 -14.31 6.74 2.14
CA GLU A 17 -14.21 8.00 1.41
C GLU A 17 -12.85 8.65 1.69
N ALA A 18 -12.13 8.99 0.63
CA ALA A 18 -10.80 9.56 0.68
C ALA A 18 -10.76 10.87 -0.12
N GLY A 19 -10.05 11.86 0.40
CA GLY A 19 -9.71 13.07 -0.33
C GLY A 19 -8.47 12.85 -1.19
N HIS A 20 -8.32 13.61 -2.27
CA HIS A 20 -7.10 13.63 -3.06
C HIS A 20 -6.28 14.87 -2.70
N ASP A 21 -5.28 14.67 -1.85
CA ASP A 21 -4.37 15.71 -1.40
C ASP A 21 -3.27 15.91 -2.44
N VAL A 22 -3.23 17.09 -3.04
CA VAL A 22 -2.25 17.49 -4.06
C VAL A 22 -1.28 18.56 -3.57
N GLU A 23 -1.40 18.99 -2.30
CA GLU A 23 -0.73 20.18 -1.77
C GLU A 23 0.19 19.87 -0.59
N THR A 24 -0.25 19.03 0.35
CA THR A 24 0.44 18.90 1.66
C THR A 24 1.38 17.70 1.74
N THR A 25 1.34 16.82 0.73
CA THR A 25 2.15 15.61 0.63
C THR A 25 3.23 15.77 -0.44
N SER A 26 4.27 14.93 -0.40
CA SER A 26 5.38 15.01 -1.36
C SER A 26 4.99 14.66 -2.80
N TYR A 27 3.80 14.10 -3.02
CA TYR A 27 3.19 13.80 -4.31
C TYR A 27 1.68 13.60 -4.12
N PRO A 28 0.85 13.82 -5.15
CA PRO A 28 -0.60 13.61 -5.06
C PRO A 28 -0.99 12.27 -4.45
N LEU A 29 -1.69 12.31 -3.32
CA LEU A 29 -2.00 11.13 -2.51
C LEU A 29 -3.48 11.11 -2.10
N TRP A 30 -4.05 9.91 -2.08
CA TRP A 30 -5.36 9.70 -1.47
C TRP A 30 -5.22 9.63 0.06
N THR A 31 -5.86 10.55 0.77
CA THR A 31 -5.76 10.71 2.21
C THR A 31 -7.12 10.52 2.88
N LEU A 32 -7.08 10.09 4.14
CA LEU A 32 -8.28 9.98 4.97
C LEU A 32 -8.36 11.15 5.94
N ASP A 33 -9.58 11.53 6.28
CA ASP A 33 -9.82 12.50 7.34
C ASP A 33 -9.28 12.02 8.69
N GLN A 34 -8.73 12.94 9.48
CA GLN A 34 -8.12 12.62 10.77
C GLN A 34 -9.11 11.99 11.75
N LYS A 35 -10.38 12.39 11.75
CA LYS A 35 -11.40 11.79 12.64
C LYS A 35 -11.70 10.35 12.23
N ALA A 36 -11.73 10.05 10.94
CA ALA A 36 -11.90 8.69 10.44
C ALA A 36 -10.74 7.79 10.89
N VAL A 37 -9.50 8.27 10.77
CA VAL A 37 -8.30 7.56 11.24
C VAL A 37 -8.37 7.34 12.75
N ALA A 38 -8.64 8.39 13.54
CA ALA A 38 -8.73 8.30 15.01
C ALA A 38 -9.74 7.23 15.46
N LYS A 39 -10.94 7.21 14.88
CA LYS A 39 -11.99 6.22 15.18
C LYS A 39 -11.56 4.78 14.90
N MET A 40 -10.73 4.54 13.88
CA MET A 40 -10.22 3.20 13.59
C MET A 40 -9.06 2.82 14.52
N VAL A 41 -8.19 3.77 14.83
CA VAL A 41 -7.06 3.58 15.76
C VAL A 41 -7.57 3.29 17.17
N GLU A 42 -8.65 3.91 17.62
CA GLU A 42 -9.29 3.60 18.92
C GLU A 42 -9.64 2.11 19.07
N LYS A 43 -9.98 1.43 17.97
CA LYS A 43 -10.37 0.01 17.99
C LYS A 43 -9.20 -0.96 17.86
N GLY A 44 -8.16 -0.58 17.13
CA GLY A 44 -7.11 -1.50 16.67
C GLY A 44 -5.68 -1.08 16.97
N GLY A 45 -5.48 0.14 17.48
CA GLY A 45 -4.18 0.76 17.62
C GLY A 45 -3.48 0.99 16.27
N ILE A 46 -2.18 1.25 16.35
CA ILE A 46 -1.28 1.34 15.19
C ILE A 46 -0.18 0.31 15.39
N VAL A 47 0.12 -0.44 14.33
CA VAL A 47 1.23 -1.39 14.30
C VAL A 47 2.21 -0.98 13.21
N ALA A 48 3.50 -1.16 13.48
CA ALA A 48 4.57 -0.92 12.52
C ALA A 48 5.34 -2.24 12.30
N PRO A 49 5.01 -3.02 11.25
CA PRO A 49 5.75 -4.21 10.87
C PRO A 49 7.23 -3.86 10.61
N LYS A 50 8.14 -4.69 11.11
CA LYS A 50 9.59 -4.50 11.00
C LYS A 50 10.25 -5.84 10.70
N GLY A 51 11.32 -5.81 9.93
CA GLY A 51 12.14 -6.98 9.59
C GLY A 51 13.42 -6.56 8.88
N PRO A 52 14.42 -7.46 8.77
CA PRO A 52 15.64 -7.19 7.99
C PRO A 52 15.34 -7.04 6.49
N PRO A 53 16.29 -6.51 5.69
CA PRO A 53 16.18 -6.53 4.22
C PRO A 53 15.82 -7.92 3.68
N GLY A 54 14.94 -7.98 2.67
CA GLY A 54 14.37 -9.23 2.16
C GLY A 54 13.08 -9.67 2.87
N SER A 55 12.70 -9.04 3.98
CA SER A 55 11.39 -9.29 4.60
C SER A 55 10.25 -8.72 3.76
N GLY A 56 9.17 -9.48 3.64
CA GLY A 56 7.92 -9.05 3.01
C GLY A 56 6.71 -9.39 3.87
N PHE A 57 5.60 -8.69 3.66
CA PHE A 57 4.31 -9.07 4.21
C PHE A 57 3.19 -8.68 3.24
N PHE A 58 2.07 -9.38 3.33
CA PHE A 58 0.89 -9.11 2.53
C PHE A 58 -0.12 -8.33 3.36
N PHE A 59 -0.78 -7.37 2.73
CA PHE A 59 -1.87 -6.63 3.35
C PHE A 59 -2.99 -6.34 2.33
N HIS A 60 -4.20 -6.18 2.84
CA HIS A 60 -5.39 -5.95 2.03
C HIS A 60 -5.40 -4.54 1.42
N GLY A 61 -5.88 -4.36 0.18
CA GLY A 61 -5.87 -3.06 -0.52
C GLY A 61 -6.69 -1.95 0.14
N ALA A 62 -7.66 -2.31 0.98
CA ALA A 62 -8.44 -1.38 1.81
C ALA A 62 -7.92 -1.22 3.25
N LEU A 63 -6.76 -1.80 3.60
CA LEU A 63 -6.17 -1.60 4.92
C LEU A 63 -5.65 -0.17 5.04
N VAL A 64 -6.04 0.55 6.09
CA VAL A 64 -5.50 1.88 6.36
C VAL A 64 -4.04 1.78 6.75
N HIS A 65 -3.21 2.50 6.00
CA HIS A 65 -1.78 2.53 6.15
C HIS A 65 -1.21 3.90 5.79
N GLY A 66 -0.02 4.19 6.30
CA GLY A 66 0.73 5.40 6.00
C GLY A 66 2.12 5.32 6.62
N SER A 67 3.03 6.24 6.29
CA SER A 67 4.35 6.27 6.92
C SER A 67 4.75 7.70 7.28
N PRO A 68 5.40 7.91 8.43
CA PRO A 68 5.93 9.22 8.78
C PRO A 68 7.18 9.56 7.94
N PRO A 69 7.60 10.84 7.92
CA PRO A 69 8.89 11.24 7.37
C PRO A 69 10.06 10.48 8.01
N ASN A 70 11.12 10.24 7.23
CA ASN A 70 12.35 9.63 7.70
C ASN A 70 13.38 10.71 8.09
N MET A 71 13.55 10.95 9.39
CA MET A 71 14.58 11.88 9.92
C MET A 71 15.93 11.20 10.23
N SER A 72 16.05 9.89 9.99
CA SER A 72 17.25 9.13 10.32
C SER A 72 18.24 9.10 9.13
N PRO A 73 19.53 8.78 9.36
CA PRO A 73 20.53 8.72 8.28
C PRO A 73 20.45 7.44 7.43
N TRP A 74 19.52 6.53 7.73
CA TRP A 74 19.38 5.26 7.01
C TRP A 74 18.24 5.33 6.00
N ASP A 75 18.54 4.91 4.78
CA ASP A 75 17.54 4.80 3.71
C ASP A 75 16.45 3.79 4.04
N ARG A 76 15.30 3.96 3.37
CA ARG A 76 14.19 3.02 3.41
C ARG A 76 13.70 2.74 1.99
N LEU A 77 14.32 1.74 1.35
CA LEU A 77 13.85 1.22 0.08
C LEU A 77 12.70 0.22 0.33
N ILE A 78 11.58 0.41 -0.37
CA ILE A 78 10.43 -0.50 -0.32
C ILE A 78 9.94 -0.72 -1.75
N VAL A 79 9.63 -1.97 -2.07
CA VAL A 79 8.97 -2.36 -3.31
C VAL A 79 7.53 -2.76 -2.97
N TYR A 80 6.56 -2.19 -3.69
CA TYR A 80 5.15 -2.58 -3.60
C TYR A 80 4.74 -3.30 -4.87
N VAL A 81 4.09 -4.46 -4.71
CA VAL A 81 3.45 -5.18 -5.80
C VAL A 81 1.98 -5.34 -5.45
N SER A 82 1.10 -4.74 -6.25
CA SER A 82 -0.35 -4.83 -6.07
C SER A 82 -0.90 -5.89 -7.02
N TYR A 83 -1.18 -7.08 -6.48
CA TYR A 83 -1.81 -8.15 -7.24
C TYR A 83 -3.31 -7.90 -7.35
N ASN A 84 -3.86 -8.19 -8.53
CA ASN A 84 -5.30 -8.14 -8.78
C ASN A 84 -5.73 -9.43 -9.48
N ARG A 85 -6.96 -9.87 -9.23
CA ARG A 85 -7.53 -10.98 -10.00
C ARG A 85 -7.77 -10.52 -11.44
N THR A 86 -7.56 -11.43 -12.40
CA THR A 86 -7.75 -11.14 -13.83
C THR A 86 -9.22 -10.89 -14.18
N ASP A 87 -10.16 -11.49 -13.45
CA ASP A 87 -11.59 -11.21 -13.59
C ASP A 87 -12.03 -9.88 -12.94
N ASN A 88 -11.18 -9.27 -12.11
CA ASN A 88 -11.36 -7.93 -11.54
C ASN A 88 -10.58 -6.86 -12.32
N ALA A 89 -10.26 -7.11 -13.60
CA ALA A 89 -9.55 -6.17 -14.44
C ALA A 89 -10.32 -4.85 -14.64
N ILE A 90 -9.59 -3.73 -14.64
CA ILE A 90 -10.18 -2.41 -14.88
C ILE A 90 -10.75 -2.33 -16.30
N ARG A 91 -11.88 -1.64 -16.44
CA ARG A 91 -12.55 -1.41 -17.74
C ARG A 91 -12.46 0.04 -18.22
N ARG A 92 -11.95 0.94 -17.39
CA ARG A 92 -11.81 2.37 -17.70
C ARG A 92 -10.35 2.78 -17.54
N PHE A 93 -9.71 3.09 -18.65
CA PHE A 93 -8.29 3.44 -18.69
C PHE A 93 -8.07 4.94 -18.46
N LYS A 94 -8.38 5.41 -17.25
CA LYS A 94 -8.29 6.84 -16.88
C LYS A 94 -6.89 7.29 -16.45
N ARG A 95 -5.95 6.35 -16.26
CA ARG A 95 -4.59 6.62 -15.79
C ARG A 95 -3.57 6.05 -16.80
N PRO A 96 -2.33 6.58 -16.81
CA PRO A 96 -1.23 5.98 -17.56
C PRO A 96 -1.02 4.50 -17.23
N GLU A 97 -0.54 3.73 -18.20
CA GLU A 97 -0.38 2.28 -18.07
C GLU A 97 0.60 1.88 -16.95
N TYR A 98 1.69 2.61 -16.78
CA TYR A 98 2.67 2.37 -15.71
C TYR A 98 2.10 2.60 -14.30
N ILE A 99 0.89 3.16 -14.18
CA ILE A 99 0.15 3.35 -12.93
C ILE A 99 -1.00 2.36 -12.81
N ALA A 100 -1.71 2.11 -13.92
CA ALA A 100 -2.84 1.21 -14.00
C ALA A 100 -2.70 0.34 -15.25
N HIS A 101 -2.16 -0.87 -15.03
CA HIS A 101 -1.75 -1.80 -16.08
C HIS A 101 -2.92 -2.21 -16.98
N ARG A 102 -2.59 -2.55 -18.24
CA ARG A 102 -3.56 -2.96 -19.26
C ARG A 102 -3.36 -4.40 -19.75
N ASP A 103 -2.23 -5.01 -19.44
CA ASP A 103 -2.03 -6.45 -19.58
C ASP A 103 -2.58 -7.17 -18.34
N PHE A 104 -3.51 -8.08 -18.58
CA PHE A 104 -4.17 -8.89 -17.55
C PHE A 104 -3.91 -10.38 -17.75
N THR A 105 -2.87 -10.73 -18.51
CA THR A 105 -2.41 -12.10 -18.67
C THR A 105 -2.04 -12.66 -17.29
N PRO A 106 -2.56 -13.83 -16.88
CA PRO A 106 -2.21 -14.44 -15.61
C PRO A 106 -0.69 -14.62 -15.47
N LEU A 107 -0.16 -14.31 -14.29
CA LEU A 107 1.25 -14.52 -13.99
C LEU A 107 1.58 -16.02 -13.96
N SER A 108 2.73 -16.37 -14.53
CA SER A 108 3.32 -17.70 -14.37
C SER A 108 4.25 -17.71 -13.16
N VAL A 109 4.08 -18.71 -12.29
CA VAL A 109 4.99 -18.91 -11.16
C VAL A 109 6.32 -19.42 -11.69
N LEU A 110 7.41 -18.76 -11.31
CA LEU A 110 8.77 -19.18 -11.63
C LEU A 110 9.35 -20.02 -10.47
N PRO A 111 10.41 -20.82 -10.73
CA PRO A 111 11.16 -21.52 -9.69
C PRO A 111 11.71 -20.59 -8.60
N GLU A 112 12.00 -21.13 -7.41
CA GLU A 112 12.46 -20.33 -6.25
C GLU A 112 13.79 -19.59 -6.51
N ASP A 113 14.64 -20.14 -7.37
CA ASP A 113 15.96 -19.63 -7.75
C ASP A 113 15.93 -18.70 -8.98
N CYS A 114 14.73 -18.31 -9.46
CA CYS A 114 14.58 -17.51 -10.68
C CYS A 114 15.25 -16.12 -10.67
N LEU A 115 15.74 -15.66 -9.52
CA LEU A 115 16.46 -14.39 -9.35
C LEU A 115 17.95 -14.58 -8.99
N LEU A 116 18.46 -15.81 -8.94
CA LEU A 116 19.83 -16.14 -8.52
C LEU A 116 20.82 -16.33 -9.68
N ASN A 117 20.38 -16.10 -10.92
CA ASN A 117 21.21 -16.19 -12.13
C ASN A 117 21.85 -14.85 -12.51
#